data_AF-A0A2G6HMV0-F1
#
_entry.id   AF-A0A2G6HMV0-F1
#
_cell.length_a   1.000
_cell.length_b   1.000
_cell.length_c   1.000
_cell.angle_alpha   90.00
_cell.angle_beta   90.00
_cell.angle_gamma   90.00
#
_symmetry.space_group_name_H-M   'P 1'
#
loop_
_entity.id
_entity.type
_entity.pdbx_description
1 polymer ?
#
loop_
_entity_poly.entity_id
_entity_poly.type
_entity_poly.pdbx_seq_one_letter_code
_entity_poly.pdbx_strand_id
1 'polypeptide(L)'
;MISCYSEHMQAFKFHRGLQAVWEFVGLANRYIVANEPWKLAKDEALAERLDTVLYNILESLRLLTLVVQPVMPGASARMAEGLGLALDSDLLNSLTTGGAWGRLPAGIVVQAGGNIFPRLEAEKDDVENGKAAQGKGKQDKKQKGKSGVDASLPDGGLVSFDDFKKLDLRVAEIVAAEPVKKSDRLLKLTVKAPDERTIVAGIAEYYKPDELIGSQVIIVANLKPAKLMGVTSQGMVLAAKTGEGDSRELVLSAVSKKIKAGSQVA
;
A
#
# COMPACT_ATOMS: atom_id res chain seq x y z
N MET A 1 -7.83 -20.74 4.93
CA MET A 1 -8.53 -19.83 4.00
C MET A 1 -9.95 -20.32 3.72
N ILE A 2 -10.15 -21.44 3.00
CA ILE A 2 -11.49 -21.87 2.56
C ILE A 2 -12.47 -22.09 3.72
N SER A 3 -12.04 -22.73 4.81
CA SER A 3 -12.90 -22.94 5.98
C SER A 3 -13.42 -21.61 6.57
N CYS A 4 -12.52 -20.64 6.79
CA CYS A 4 -12.88 -19.31 7.31
C CYS A 4 -13.76 -18.53 6.32
N TYR A 5 -13.47 -18.61 5.02
CA TYR A 5 -14.29 -18.02 3.97
C TYR A 5 -15.72 -18.60 4.03
N SER A 6 -15.86 -19.91 3.97
CA SER A 6 -17.16 -20.60 3.97
C SER A 6 -17.97 -20.30 5.24
N GLU A 7 -17.32 -20.31 6.41
CA GLU A 7 -17.96 -19.96 7.69
C GLU A 7 -18.51 -18.53 7.67
N HIS A 8 -17.72 -17.56 7.20
CA HIS A 8 -18.15 -16.17 7.12
C HIS A 8 -19.23 -15.94 6.07
N MET A 9 -19.17 -16.63 4.92
CA MET A 9 -20.19 -16.53 3.87
C MET A 9 -21.53 -17.10 4.35
N GLN A 10 -21.52 -18.24 5.05
CA GLN A 10 -22.72 -18.83 5.65
C GLN A 10 -23.35 -17.93 6.74
N ALA A 11 -22.51 -17.21 7.49
CA ALA A 11 -22.95 -16.26 8.50
C ALA A 11 -23.33 -14.87 7.93
N PHE A 12 -23.41 -14.71 6.60
CA PHE A 12 -23.67 -13.43 5.92
C PHE A 12 -22.67 -12.31 6.24
N LYS A 13 -21.45 -12.66 6.68
CA LYS A 13 -20.35 -11.72 6.98
C LYS A 13 -19.41 -11.57 5.78
N PHE A 14 -19.93 -11.11 4.65
CA PHE A 14 -19.21 -11.05 3.37
C PHE A 14 -17.86 -10.32 3.45
N HIS A 15 -17.81 -9.19 4.16
CA HIS A 15 -16.58 -8.42 4.37
C HIS A 15 -15.47 -9.25 5.03
N ARG A 16 -15.80 -10.09 6.03
CA ARG A 16 -14.83 -10.98 6.68
C ARG A 16 -14.44 -12.15 5.79
N GLY A 17 -15.39 -12.69 5.03
CA GLY A 17 -15.10 -13.72 4.03
C GLY A 17 -14.07 -13.24 3.02
N LEU A 18 -14.26 -12.05 2.46
CA LEU A 18 -13.29 -11.42 1.57
C LEU A 18 -11.99 -11.08 2.28
N GLN A 19 -12.02 -10.60 3.51
CA GLN A 19 -10.79 -10.36 4.29
C GLN A 19 -9.92 -11.62 4.38
N ALA A 20 -10.51 -12.79 4.66
CA ALA A 20 -9.78 -14.06 4.71
C ALA A 20 -9.15 -14.44 3.35
N VAL A 21 -9.78 -14.06 2.23
CA VAL A 21 -9.20 -14.24 0.88
C VAL A 21 -7.98 -13.33 0.71
N TRP A 22 -8.07 -12.06 1.10
CA TRP A 22 -6.96 -11.10 0.99
C TRP A 22 -5.78 -11.46 1.91
N GLU A 23 -6.04 -11.98 3.09
CA GLU A 23 -5.00 -12.52 3.98
C GLU A 23 -4.24 -13.67 3.32
N PHE A 24 -4.95 -14.55 2.60
CA PHE A 24 -4.34 -15.63 1.83
C PHE A 24 -3.56 -15.14 0.62
N VAL A 25 -4.06 -14.13 -0.12
CA VAL A 25 -3.29 -13.45 -1.18
C VAL A 25 -1.97 -12.91 -0.61
N GLY A 26 -2.02 -12.27 0.56
CA GLY A 26 -0.81 -11.78 1.25
C GLY A 26 0.16 -12.90 1.64
N LEU A 27 -0.36 -14.08 2.02
CA LEU A 27 0.47 -15.26 2.30
C LEU A 27 1.10 -15.83 1.04
N ALA A 28 0.35 -15.98 -0.05
CA ALA A 28 0.87 -16.42 -1.34
C ALA A 28 1.97 -15.47 -1.87
N ASN A 29 1.76 -14.16 -1.74
CA ASN A 29 2.77 -13.17 -2.12
C ASN A 29 4.05 -13.30 -1.29
N ARG A 30 3.94 -13.46 0.04
CA ARG A 30 5.10 -13.73 0.91
C ARG A 30 5.82 -15.02 0.54
N TYR A 31 5.08 -16.06 0.15
CA TYR A 31 5.66 -17.32 -0.31
C TYR A 31 6.50 -17.14 -1.57
N ILE A 32 6.03 -16.37 -2.56
CA ILE A 32 6.78 -16.05 -3.78
C ILE A 32 8.08 -15.32 -3.42
N VAL A 33 7.99 -14.28 -2.58
CA VAL A 33 9.16 -13.47 -2.18
C VAL A 33 10.17 -14.30 -1.40
N ALA A 34 9.74 -15.17 -0.48
CA ALA A 34 10.64 -15.97 0.34
C ALA A 34 11.37 -17.06 -0.46
N ASN A 35 10.74 -17.62 -1.49
CA ASN A 35 11.34 -18.70 -2.30
C ASN A 35 12.08 -18.19 -3.53
N GLU A 36 11.89 -16.94 -3.93
CA GLU A 36 12.60 -16.28 -5.03
C GLU A 36 12.76 -17.17 -6.28
N PRO A 37 11.66 -17.63 -6.92
CA PRO A 37 11.72 -18.63 -8.00
C PRO A 37 12.60 -18.21 -9.18
N TRP A 38 12.76 -16.91 -9.43
CA TRP A 38 13.68 -16.38 -10.44
C TRP A 38 15.17 -16.59 -10.13
N LYS A 39 15.54 -16.81 -8.86
CA LYS A 39 16.89 -17.23 -8.47
C LYS A 39 17.02 -18.75 -8.60
N LEU A 40 16.01 -19.50 -8.13
CA LEU A 40 15.98 -20.95 -8.26
C LEU A 40 16.07 -21.40 -9.73
N ALA A 41 15.41 -20.69 -10.65
CA ALA A 41 15.46 -20.96 -12.09
C ALA A 41 16.83 -20.76 -12.74
N LYS A 42 17.81 -20.19 -12.03
CA LYS A 42 19.18 -20.03 -12.53
C LYS A 42 20.10 -21.20 -12.15
N ASP A 43 19.65 -22.05 -11.24
CA ASP A 43 20.41 -23.20 -10.74
C ASP A 43 19.67 -24.50 -11.06
N GLU A 44 20.22 -25.27 -11.99
CA GLU A 44 19.62 -26.50 -12.49
C GLU A 44 19.56 -27.60 -11.40
N ALA A 45 20.42 -27.54 -10.39
CA ALA A 45 20.38 -28.45 -9.24
C ALA A 45 19.16 -28.21 -8.33
N LEU A 46 18.52 -27.03 -8.43
CA LEU A 46 17.34 -26.65 -7.65
C LEU A 46 16.03 -26.78 -8.45
N ALA A 47 16.05 -27.44 -9.61
CA ALA A 47 14.88 -27.59 -10.47
C ALA A 47 13.66 -28.21 -9.76
N GLU A 48 13.86 -29.28 -8.98
CA GLU A 48 12.75 -29.92 -8.24
C GLU A 48 12.13 -28.97 -7.20
N ARG A 49 12.96 -28.13 -6.58
CA ARG A 49 12.49 -27.11 -5.64
C ARG A 49 11.70 -26.02 -6.36
N LEU A 50 12.17 -25.58 -7.53
CA LEU A 50 11.47 -24.62 -8.37
C LEU A 50 10.09 -25.17 -8.77
N ASP A 51 10.01 -26.41 -9.22
CA ASP A 51 8.75 -27.05 -9.62
C ASP A 51 7.75 -27.10 -8.46
N THR A 52 8.22 -27.46 -7.26
CA THR A 52 7.41 -27.44 -6.04
C THR A 52 6.90 -26.03 -5.72
N VAL A 53 7.75 -25.00 -5.88
CA VAL A 53 7.37 -23.61 -5.64
C VAL A 53 6.33 -23.14 -6.65
N LEU A 54 6.53 -23.41 -7.94
CA LEU A 54 5.60 -23.06 -9.01
C LEU A 54 4.26 -23.77 -8.85
N TYR A 55 4.25 -25.06 -8.52
CA TYR A 55 3.02 -25.81 -8.28
C TYR A 55 2.20 -25.20 -7.15
N ASN A 56 2.84 -24.87 -6.02
CA ASN A 56 2.15 -24.24 -4.89
C ASN A 56 1.57 -22.86 -5.25
N ILE A 57 2.24 -22.09 -6.10
CA ILE A 57 1.74 -20.80 -6.58
C ILE A 57 0.52 -21.00 -7.49
N LEU A 58 0.61 -21.92 -8.46
CA LEU A 58 -0.49 -22.21 -9.38
C LEU A 58 -1.72 -22.77 -8.64
N GLU A 59 -1.51 -23.65 -7.67
CA GLU A 59 -2.57 -24.19 -6.84
C GLU A 59 -3.22 -23.11 -5.97
N SER A 60 -2.42 -22.17 -5.43
CA SER A 60 -2.95 -21.01 -4.71
C SER A 60 -3.83 -20.14 -5.63
N LEU A 61 -3.39 -19.88 -6.86
CA LEU A 61 -4.14 -19.11 -7.85
C LEU A 61 -5.45 -19.81 -8.22
N ARG A 62 -5.44 -21.13 -8.41
CA ARG A 62 -6.64 -21.93 -8.69
C ARG A 62 -7.69 -21.77 -7.59
N LEU A 63 -7.29 -21.89 -6.32
CA LEU A 63 -8.20 -21.71 -5.18
C LEU A 63 -8.70 -20.27 -5.07
N LEU A 64 -7.87 -19.27 -5.39
CA LEU A 64 -8.28 -17.87 -5.45
C LEU A 64 -9.35 -17.63 -6.52
N THR A 65 -9.16 -18.18 -7.72
CA THR A 65 -10.14 -18.13 -8.82
C THR A 65 -11.51 -18.65 -8.35
N LEU A 66 -11.52 -19.78 -7.63
CA LEU A 66 -12.74 -20.41 -7.12
C LEU A 66 -13.47 -19.54 -6.07
N VAL A 67 -12.77 -19.00 -5.07
CA VAL A 67 -13.40 -18.25 -3.96
C VAL A 67 -13.82 -16.83 -4.34
N VAL A 68 -13.19 -16.27 -5.38
CA VAL A 68 -13.47 -14.90 -5.85
C VAL A 68 -14.62 -14.87 -6.86
N GLN A 69 -14.90 -15.98 -7.55
CA GLN A 69 -15.92 -16.09 -8.61
C GLN A 69 -17.30 -15.49 -8.25
N PRO A 70 -17.87 -15.70 -7.04
CA PRO A 70 -19.19 -15.15 -6.70
C PRO A 70 -19.24 -13.62 -6.61
N VAL A 71 -18.09 -12.97 -6.39
CA VAL A 71 -17.99 -11.51 -6.14
C VAL A 71 -17.31 -10.78 -7.31
N MET A 72 -16.33 -11.42 -7.96
CA MET A 72 -15.62 -10.87 -9.12
C MET A 72 -15.54 -11.92 -10.24
N PRO A 73 -16.66 -12.19 -10.95
CA PRO A 73 -16.70 -13.22 -11.99
C PRO A 73 -15.79 -12.90 -13.18
N GLY A 74 -15.69 -11.61 -13.58
CA GLY A 74 -14.82 -11.19 -14.68
C GLY A 74 -13.32 -11.38 -14.38
N ALA A 75 -12.90 -11.11 -13.15
CA ALA A 75 -11.51 -11.37 -12.72
C ALA A 75 -11.22 -12.86 -12.67
N SER A 76 -12.16 -13.65 -12.15
CA SER A 76 -12.03 -15.11 -12.05
C SER A 76 -11.97 -15.77 -13.43
N ALA A 77 -12.73 -15.28 -14.41
CA ALA A 77 -12.65 -15.76 -15.79
C ALA A 77 -11.26 -15.54 -16.41
N ARG A 78 -10.69 -14.33 -16.24
CA ARG A 78 -9.32 -14.02 -16.71
C ARG A 78 -8.26 -14.87 -16.00
N MET A 79 -8.43 -15.13 -14.70
CA MET A 79 -7.55 -16.01 -13.94
C MET A 79 -7.64 -17.46 -14.43
N ALA A 80 -8.85 -17.97 -14.67
CA ALA A 80 -9.07 -19.31 -15.20
C ALA A 80 -8.43 -19.48 -16.59
N GLU A 81 -8.59 -18.50 -17.48
CA GLU A 81 -7.94 -18.46 -18.79
C GLU A 81 -6.41 -18.51 -18.68
N GLY A 82 -5.81 -17.69 -17.81
CA GLY A 82 -4.36 -17.71 -17.57
C GLY A 82 -3.85 -19.03 -16.99
N LEU A 83 -4.67 -19.71 -16.18
CA LEU A 83 -4.38 -21.05 -15.67
C LEU A 83 -4.67 -22.16 -16.68
N GLY A 84 -5.22 -21.86 -17.86
CA GLY A 84 -5.62 -22.88 -18.84
C GLY A 84 -6.78 -23.78 -18.36
N LEU A 85 -7.64 -23.26 -17.49
CA LEU A 85 -8.77 -23.99 -16.89
C LEU A 85 -10.11 -23.45 -17.38
N ALA A 86 -11.09 -24.34 -17.50
CA ALA A 86 -12.47 -23.96 -17.77
C ALA A 86 -13.22 -23.69 -16.45
N LEU A 87 -14.03 -22.63 -16.40
CA LEU A 87 -14.78 -22.24 -15.19
C LEU A 87 -15.83 -23.26 -14.75
N ASP A 88 -16.35 -24.04 -15.70
CA ASP A 88 -17.32 -25.11 -15.49
C ASP A 88 -16.67 -26.44 -15.04
N SER A 89 -15.35 -26.52 -15.05
CA SER A 89 -14.62 -27.71 -14.59
C SER A 89 -14.86 -27.99 -13.10
N ASP A 90 -14.75 -29.27 -12.72
CA ASP A 90 -14.85 -29.72 -11.31
C ASP A 90 -13.82 -29.08 -10.37
N LEU A 91 -12.79 -28.44 -10.94
CA LEU A 91 -11.76 -27.73 -10.21
C LEU A 91 -12.20 -26.32 -9.77
N LEU A 92 -13.16 -25.71 -10.47
CA LEU A 92 -13.58 -24.32 -10.28
C LEU A 92 -15.10 -24.16 -10.09
N ASN A 93 -15.90 -25.22 -10.23
CA ASN A 93 -17.36 -25.11 -10.18
C ASN A 93 -17.95 -25.00 -8.76
N SER A 94 -17.28 -25.53 -7.73
CA SER A 94 -17.79 -25.52 -6.35
C SER A 94 -16.68 -25.66 -5.31
N LEU A 95 -16.90 -25.10 -4.13
CA LEU A 95 -15.99 -25.24 -2.99
C LEU A 95 -15.92 -26.68 -2.46
N THR A 96 -16.98 -27.46 -2.65
CA THR A 96 -17.03 -28.85 -2.16
C THR A 96 -16.17 -29.78 -3.03
N THR A 97 -16.16 -29.56 -4.34
CA THR A 97 -15.42 -30.36 -5.33
C THR A 97 -14.03 -29.77 -5.57
N GLY A 98 -13.95 -28.48 -5.86
CA GLY A 98 -12.72 -27.77 -6.20
C GLY A 98 -11.90 -27.26 -5.01
N GLY A 99 -12.46 -27.23 -3.80
CA GLY A 99 -11.79 -26.60 -2.65
C GLY A 99 -10.62 -27.38 -2.02
N ALA A 100 -10.40 -28.65 -2.39
CA ALA A 100 -9.26 -29.39 -1.85
C ALA A 100 -7.94 -28.92 -2.48
N TRP A 101 -6.86 -28.95 -1.70
CA TRP A 101 -5.50 -28.64 -2.16
C TRP A 101 -4.92 -29.80 -2.99
N GLY A 102 -4.04 -29.47 -3.93
CA GLY A 102 -3.32 -30.42 -4.78
C GLY A 102 -4.14 -31.01 -5.91
N ARG A 103 -5.18 -30.31 -6.38
CA ARG A 103 -6.06 -30.81 -7.46
C ARG A 103 -5.67 -30.34 -8.85
N LEU A 104 -4.75 -29.39 -9.00
CA LEU A 104 -4.28 -28.97 -10.31
C LEU A 104 -3.55 -30.14 -11.01
N PRO A 105 -4.03 -30.62 -12.17
CA PRO A 105 -3.41 -31.73 -12.87
C PRO A 105 -2.11 -31.28 -13.56
N ALA A 106 -1.15 -32.19 -13.64
CA ALA A 106 0.10 -31.97 -14.35
C ALA A 106 -0.14 -31.91 -15.88
N GLY A 107 0.68 -31.14 -16.59
CA GLY A 107 0.61 -31.01 -18.05
C GLY A 107 -0.33 -29.92 -18.57
N ILE A 108 -0.97 -29.16 -17.68
CA ILE A 108 -1.70 -27.94 -18.07
C ILE A 108 -0.71 -26.90 -18.62
N VAL A 109 -1.06 -26.31 -19.74
CA VAL A 109 -0.34 -25.19 -20.33
C VAL A 109 -0.91 -23.89 -19.79
N VAL A 110 -0.13 -23.19 -18.97
CA VAL A 110 -0.46 -21.84 -18.51
C VAL A 110 -0.32 -20.85 -19.65
N GLN A 111 -1.23 -19.89 -19.72
CA GLN A 111 -1.19 -18.81 -20.68
C GLN A 111 -0.79 -17.50 -20.00
N ALA A 112 0.04 -16.70 -20.68
CA ALA A 112 0.34 -15.35 -20.22
C ALA A 112 -0.94 -14.50 -20.35
N GLY A 113 -1.70 -14.41 -19.27
CA GLY A 113 -2.92 -13.62 -19.22
C GLY A 113 -2.62 -12.12 -19.33
N GLY A 114 -3.60 -11.38 -19.87
CA GLY A 114 -3.60 -9.92 -19.80
C GLY A 114 -3.76 -9.44 -18.35
N ASN A 115 -3.58 -8.14 -18.14
CA ASN A 115 -3.72 -7.55 -16.80
C ASN A 115 -5.14 -7.78 -16.24
N ILE A 116 -5.27 -8.50 -15.12
CA ILE A 116 -6.57 -8.94 -14.57
C ILE A 116 -7.42 -7.73 -14.16
N PHE A 117 -6.77 -6.71 -13.59
CA PHE A 117 -7.38 -5.45 -13.17
C PHE A 117 -6.70 -4.29 -13.91
N PRO A 118 -7.10 -4.00 -15.17
CA PRO A 118 -6.63 -2.81 -15.87
C PRO A 118 -6.94 -1.58 -15.01
N ARG A 119 -5.97 -0.68 -14.92
CA ARG A 119 -6.14 0.56 -14.17
C ARG A 119 -7.26 1.35 -14.84
N LEU A 120 -8.28 1.74 -14.07
CA LEU A 120 -9.27 2.69 -14.57
C LEU A 120 -8.52 3.99 -14.83
N GLU A 121 -8.29 4.30 -16.11
CA GLU A 121 -7.95 5.66 -16.50
C GLU A 121 -9.19 6.50 -16.22
N ALA A 122 -9.04 7.63 -15.54
CA ALA A 122 -10.15 8.56 -15.41
C ALA A 122 -10.52 8.99 -16.83
N GLU A 123 -11.61 8.44 -17.36
CA GLU A 123 -12.27 8.99 -18.53
C GLU A 123 -12.57 10.44 -18.17
N LYS A 124 -11.81 11.34 -18.79
CA LYS A 124 -12.18 12.74 -18.86
C LYS A 124 -13.41 12.74 -19.73
N ASP A 125 -14.57 12.90 -19.11
CA ASP A 125 -15.82 13.15 -19.81
C ASP A 125 -15.60 14.14 -20.95
N ASP A 126 -16.02 13.71 -22.14
CA ASP A 126 -15.99 14.46 -23.38
C ASP A 126 -16.64 15.84 -23.20
N VAL A 127 -15.80 16.88 -23.17
CA VAL A 127 -16.19 18.22 -23.60
C VAL A 127 -15.39 18.54 -24.85
N GLU A 128 -16.06 18.26 -25.97
CA GLU A 128 -15.68 18.62 -27.32
C GLU A 128 -15.70 20.15 -27.50
N ASN A 129 -14.53 20.80 -27.44
CA ASN A 129 -14.01 21.74 -28.45
C ASN A 129 -12.91 22.65 -27.87
N GLY A 130 -11.76 22.71 -28.56
CA GLY A 130 -10.78 23.77 -28.35
C GLY A 130 -9.33 23.36 -28.62
N LYS A 131 -8.99 23.21 -29.90
CA LYS A 131 -7.63 23.02 -30.44
C LYS A 131 -6.61 24.00 -29.80
N ALA A 132 -5.43 23.49 -29.44
CA ALA A 132 -4.16 24.00 -29.97
C ALA A 132 -2.98 23.08 -29.57
N ALA A 133 -2.24 22.67 -30.60
CA ALA A 133 -1.09 21.82 -30.55
C ALA A 133 0.18 22.54 -30.07
N GLN A 134 1.09 21.80 -29.42
CA GLN A 134 2.56 21.78 -29.57
C GLN A 134 3.11 20.93 -28.41
N GLY A 135 4.07 20.01 -28.55
CA GLY A 135 4.95 19.65 -29.64
C GLY A 135 5.95 18.63 -29.06
N LYS A 136 6.27 17.61 -29.85
CA LYS A 136 7.07 16.42 -29.51
C LYS A 136 8.50 16.75 -29.05
N GLY A 137 9.02 15.91 -28.17
CA GLY A 137 10.46 15.71 -27.97
C GLY A 137 10.73 14.31 -27.40
N LYS A 138 10.91 13.32 -28.29
CA LYS A 138 11.31 11.94 -27.97
C LYS A 138 12.75 11.77 -28.44
N GLN A 139 13.66 11.33 -27.59
CA GLN A 139 14.76 10.47 -28.03
C GLN A 139 15.29 9.59 -26.87
N ASP A 140 15.14 8.29 -27.08
CA ASP A 140 15.75 7.17 -26.38
C ASP A 140 17.28 7.15 -26.55
N LYS A 141 18.03 6.74 -25.51
CA LYS A 141 18.61 5.38 -25.40
C LYS A 141 19.55 5.19 -24.20
N LYS A 142 19.28 4.10 -23.45
CA LYS A 142 20.20 3.04 -22.94
C LYS A 142 21.41 3.44 -22.07
N GLN A 143 21.83 2.73 -21.01
CA GLN A 143 21.41 1.53 -20.26
C GLN A 143 22.48 1.28 -19.15
N LYS A 144 22.10 0.58 -18.06
CA LYS A 144 22.93 -0.09 -17.01
C LYS A 144 23.44 0.80 -15.86
N GLY A 145 23.27 0.48 -14.57
CA GLY A 145 22.68 -0.67 -13.89
C GLY A 145 22.93 -0.61 -12.35
N LYS A 146 22.30 -1.55 -11.61
CA LYS A 146 22.33 -1.79 -10.13
C LYS A 146 21.43 -0.84 -9.30
N SER A 147 20.61 -1.26 -8.35
CA SER A 147 20.28 -2.57 -7.75
C SER A 147 18.80 -2.54 -7.36
N GLY A 148 18.10 -3.65 -7.61
CA GLY A 148 16.65 -3.75 -7.45
C GLY A 148 16.22 -4.17 -6.05
N VAL A 149 15.21 -3.46 -5.55
CA VAL A 149 14.14 -4.01 -4.71
C VAL A 149 12.90 -3.26 -5.16
N ASP A 150 11.91 -3.92 -5.77
CA ASP A 150 10.56 -3.41 -5.62
C ASP A 150 9.48 -4.48 -5.82
N ALA A 151 8.61 -4.51 -4.82
CA ALA A 151 7.41 -5.31 -4.73
C ALA A 151 6.24 -4.33 -4.92
N SER A 152 5.49 -4.46 -6.01
CA SER A 152 4.53 -3.43 -6.42
C SER A 152 3.26 -3.44 -5.57
N LEU A 153 3.21 -2.50 -4.62
CA LEU A 153 2.01 -1.86 -4.07
C LEU A 153 1.27 -1.05 -5.16
N PRO A 154 0.04 -0.52 -4.91
CA PRO A 154 -0.76 0.12 -5.94
C PRO A 154 -0.07 1.34 -6.56
N ASP A 155 0.10 1.33 -7.88
CA ASP A 155 0.64 2.47 -8.59
C ASP A 155 -0.31 3.66 -8.49
N GLY A 156 0.20 4.70 -7.87
CA GLY A 156 -0.38 6.01 -7.65
C GLY A 156 0.73 6.94 -7.19
N GLY A 157 1.89 6.86 -7.86
CA GLY A 157 3.11 7.57 -7.44
C GLY A 157 3.85 6.85 -6.33
N LEU A 158 4.14 5.55 -6.50
CA LEU A 158 5.05 4.86 -5.60
C LEU A 158 6.38 5.64 -5.54
N VAL A 159 6.72 6.09 -4.34
CA VAL A 159 8.00 6.75 -4.09
C VAL A 159 9.05 5.68 -3.87
N SER A 160 10.22 5.84 -4.48
CA SER A 160 11.31 4.89 -4.26
C SER A 160 11.74 4.93 -2.80
N PHE A 161 12.33 3.83 -2.30
CA PHE A 161 12.94 3.84 -0.97
C PHE A 161 14.02 4.92 -0.83
N ASP A 162 14.71 5.25 -1.92
CA ASP A 162 15.67 6.35 -1.94
C ASP A 162 14.99 7.73 -1.80
N ASP A 163 13.76 7.90 -2.30
CA ASP A 163 12.97 9.11 -2.03
C ASP A 163 12.52 9.18 -0.57
N PHE A 164 12.16 8.04 0.04
CA PHE A 164 11.87 7.98 1.47
C PHE A 164 13.10 8.33 2.32
N LYS A 165 14.29 7.81 1.98
CA LYS A 165 15.57 8.16 2.65
C LYS A 165 15.91 9.65 2.56
N LYS A 166 15.44 10.35 1.53
CA LYS A 166 15.64 11.80 1.43
C LYS A 166 14.83 12.56 2.47
N LEU A 167 13.82 11.96 3.11
CA LEU A 167 13.07 12.59 4.19
C LEU A 167 13.75 12.33 5.54
N ASP A 168 13.98 13.39 6.31
CA ASP A 168 14.46 13.28 7.69
C ASP A 168 13.25 13.23 8.63
N LEU A 169 12.72 12.03 8.87
CA LEU A 169 11.63 11.81 9.80
C LEU A 169 12.19 11.59 11.22
N ARG A 170 11.69 12.35 12.19
CA ARG A 170 12.16 12.26 13.60
C ARG A 170 11.02 12.26 14.58
N VAL A 171 11.24 11.59 15.70
CA VAL A 171 10.39 11.71 16.89
C VAL A 171 10.79 12.98 17.64
N ALA A 172 9.83 13.87 17.86
CA ALA A 172 10.00 15.12 18.56
C ALA A 172 9.13 15.18 19.81
N GLU A 173 9.64 15.80 20.86
CA GLU A 173 8.88 16.10 22.08
C GLU A 173 8.42 17.55 22.05
N ILE A 174 7.15 17.81 22.31
CA ILE A 174 6.60 19.17 22.34
C ILE A 174 6.93 19.80 23.69
N VAL A 175 7.75 20.86 23.67
CA VAL A 175 8.20 21.58 24.87
C VAL A 175 7.26 22.74 25.18
N ALA A 176 6.73 23.40 24.15
CA ALA A 176 5.78 24.50 24.30
C ALA A 176 4.81 24.54 23.13
N ALA A 177 3.58 24.99 23.37
CA ALA A 177 2.56 25.23 22.37
C ALA A 177 1.89 26.58 22.64
N GLU A 178 1.75 27.41 21.60
CA GLU A 178 1.13 28.73 21.69
C GLU A 178 0.18 28.95 20.50
N PRO A 179 -1.00 29.56 20.69
CA PRO A 179 -1.84 29.97 19.56
C PRO A 179 -1.20 31.11 18.77
N VAL A 180 -1.33 31.08 17.44
CA VAL A 180 -0.82 32.14 16.57
C VAL A 180 -1.84 33.28 16.52
N LYS A 181 -1.45 34.48 16.98
CA LYS A 181 -2.33 35.68 17.11
C LYS A 181 -3.10 36.12 15.84
N LYS A 182 -2.78 35.58 14.67
CA LYS A 182 -3.40 35.92 13.37
C LYS A 182 -4.19 34.77 12.74
N SER A 183 -4.34 33.63 13.43
CA SER A 183 -5.11 32.50 12.91
C SER A 183 -5.62 31.61 14.03
N ASP A 184 -6.92 31.32 13.98
CA ASP A 184 -7.59 30.44 14.95
C ASP A 184 -7.32 28.95 14.66
N ARG A 185 -6.65 28.64 13.55
CA ARG A 185 -6.39 27.26 13.10
C ARG A 185 -4.95 26.80 13.36
N LEU A 186 -4.05 27.73 13.67
CA LEU A 186 -2.60 27.47 13.74
C LEU A 186 -2.08 27.54 15.17
N LEU A 187 -1.36 26.49 15.58
CA LEU A 187 -0.53 26.48 16.78
C LEU A 187 0.95 26.59 16.40
N LYS A 188 1.68 27.42 17.14
CA LYS A 188 3.14 27.47 17.14
C LYS A 188 3.63 26.49 18.19
N LEU A 189 4.29 25.43 17.73
CA LEU A 189 4.88 24.38 18.56
C LEU A 189 6.39 24.58 18.62
N THR A 190 6.94 24.56 19.83
CA THR A 190 8.38 24.42 20.05
C THR A 190 8.65 22.95 20.34
N VAL A 191 9.36 22.29 19.45
CA VAL A 191 9.62 20.85 19.53
C VAL A 191 11.11 20.56 19.64
N LYS A 192 11.46 19.52 20.39
CA LYS A 192 12.83 19.06 20.59
C LYS A 192 13.12 17.84 19.73
N ALA A 193 14.01 17.99 18.74
CA ALA A 193 14.44 16.88 17.89
C ALA A 193 15.77 17.17 17.14
N PRO A 194 16.93 16.71 17.65
CA PRO A 194 17.39 16.75 19.04
C PRO A 194 17.59 18.18 19.59
N ASP A 195 17.73 19.16 18.69
CA ASP A 195 17.72 20.60 18.98
C ASP A 195 16.29 21.14 19.01
N GLU A 196 16.11 22.30 19.63
CA GLU A 196 14.82 23.01 19.63
C GLU A 196 14.56 23.68 18.29
N ARG A 197 13.35 23.49 17.78
CA ARG A 197 12.89 24.13 16.55
C ARG A 197 11.43 24.54 16.64
N THR A 198 11.06 25.56 15.88
CA THR A 198 9.68 26.04 15.80
C THR A 198 8.98 25.40 14.61
N ILE A 199 7.80 24.81 14.86
CA ILE A 199 6.91 24.27 13.83
C ILE A 199 5.53 24.89 13.99
N VAL A 200 4.91 25.28 12.88
CA VAL A 200 3.54 25.78 12.87
C VAL A 200 2.63 24.66 12.36
N ALA A 201 1.65 24.25 13.17
CA ALA A 201 0.74 23.15 12.88
C ALA A 201 -0.72 23.62 12.85
N GLY A 202 -1.47 23.16 11.84
CA GLY A 202 -2.90 23.48 11.65
C GLY A 202 -3.84 22.62 12.49
N ILE A 203 -3.58 22.52 13.80
CA ILE A 203 -4.27 21.58 14.70
C ILE A 203 -5.01 22.28 15.86
N ALA A 204 -5.11 23.61 15.83
CA ALA A 204 -5.69 24.40 16.93
C ALA A 204 -7.19 24.10 17.16
N GLU A 205 -7.90 23.64 16.13
CA GLU A 205 -9.33 23.26 16.21
C GLU A 205 -9.54 21.94 16.96
N TYR A 206 -8.50 21.10 17.07
CA TYR A 206 -8.61 19.74 17.60
C TYR A 206 -7.89 19.53 18.93
N TYR A 207 -6.85 20.32 19.21
CA TYR A 207 -6.01 20.14 20.40
C TYR A 207 -5.78 21.45 21.13
N LYS A 208 -5.83 21.39 22.46
CA LYS A 208 -5.44 22.52 23.30
C LYS A 208 -3.92 22.55 23.49
N PRO A 209 -3.30 23.74 23.60
CA PRO A 209 -1.86 23.85 23.82
C PRO A 209 -1.35 23.04 25.02
N ASP A 210 -2.09 23.06 26.13
CA ASP A 210 -1.69 22.39 27.38
C ASP A 210 -1.63 20.86 27.28
N GLU A 211 -2.47 20.27 26.43
CA GLU A 211 -2.54 18.82 26.22
C GLU A 211 -1.37 18.31 25.36
N LEU A 212 -0.75 19.20 24.59
CA LEU A 212 0.34 18.86 23.68
C LEU A 212 1.69 18.83 24.39
N ILE A 213 1.86 19.58 25.48
CA ILE A 213 3.15 19.69 26.17
C ILE A 213 3.56 18.32 26.75
N GLY A 214 4.78 17.89 26.45
CA GLY A 214 5.32 16.57 26.85
C GLY A 214 4.92 15.41 25.94
N SER A 215 4.05 15.63 24.95
CA SER A 215 3.67 14.60 23.98
C SER A 215 4.78 14.37 22.94
N GLN A 216 4.91 13.11 22.50
CA GLN A 216 5.85 12.72 21.44
C GLN A 216 5.14 12.55 20.11
N VAL A 217 5.62 13.28 19.10
CA VAL A 217 5.04 13.30 17.75
C VAL A 217 6.09 13.04 16.69
N ILE A 218 5.67 12.61 15.49
CA ILE A 218 6.58 12.45 14.35
C ILE A 218 6.58 13.74 13.53
N ILE A 219 7.77 14.21 13.18
CA ILE A 219 7.98 15.40 12.36
C ILE A 219 8.82 15.09 11.13
N VAL A 220 8.63 15.91 10.07
CA VAL A 220 9.57 16.02 8.95
C VAL A 220 10.54 17.17 9.24
N ALA A 221 11.81 16.85 9.47
CA ALA A 221 12.82 17.76 9.99
C ALA A 221 13.63 18.50 8.90
N ASN A 222 13.56 18.06 7.64
CA ASN A 222 14.35 18.60 6.52
C ASN A 222 13.52 19.25 5.40
N LEU A 223 12.31 19.70 5.71
CA LEU A 223 11.53 20.54 4.79
C LEU A 223 12.12 21.95 4.70
N LYS A 224 11.98 22.58 3.53
CA LYS A 224 12.33 24.01 3.36
C LYS A 224 11.50 24.84 4.35
N PRO A 225 12.11 25.76 5.11
CA PRO A 225 11.37 26.60 6.04
C PRO A 225 10.27 27.39 5.34
N ALA A 226 9.06 27.37 5.90
CA ALA A 226 7.91 28.08 5.37
C ALA A 226 7.48 29.17 6.34
N LYS A 227 7.24 30.39 5.85
CA LYS A 227 6.68 31.47 6.67
C LYS A 227 5.16 31.42 6.64
N LEU A 228 4.55 31.19 7.79
CA LEU A 228 3.10 31.14 7.97
C LEU A 228 2.72 32.21 9.00
N MET A 229 1.91 33.20 8.58
CA MET A 229 1.42 34.28 9.45
C MET A 229 2.53 35.02 10.24
N GLY A 230 3.72 35.14 9.66
CA GLY A 230 4.88 35.81 10.28
C GLY A 230 5.78 34.91 11.14
N VAL A 231 5.41 33.65 11.35
CA VAL A 231 6.22 32.64 12.06
C VAL A 231 6.91 31.72 11.05
N THR A 232 8.21 31.49 11.22
CA THR A 232 8.97 30.56 10.38
C THR A 232 8.80 29.13 10.91
N SER A 233 8.12 28.27 10.15
CA SER A 233 8.01 26.84 10.42
C SER A 233 9.20 26.09 9.84
N GLN A 234 9.96 25.39 10.67
CA GLN A 234 11.16 24.62 10.30
C GLN A 234 10.88 23.11 10.28
N GLY A 235 9.68 22.74 9.85
CA GLY A 235 9.25 21.35 9.74
C GLY A 235 7.73 21.24 9.61
N MET A 236 7.27 19.99 9.69
CA MET A 236 5.85 19.65 9.65
C MET A 236 5.59 18.51 10.62
N VAL A 237 4.54 18.62 11.44
CA VAL A 237 4.05 17.52 12.27
C VAL A 237 3.17 16.62 11.43
N LEU A 238 3.32 15.30 11.58
CA LEU A 238 2.48 14.32 10.91
C LEU A 238 1.23 14.02 11.73
N ALA A 239 0.07 14.06 11.08
CA ALA A 239 -1.22 13.71 11.64
C ALA A 239 -2.01 12.87 10.65
N ALA A 240 -2.74 11.88 11.15
CA ALA A 240 -3.73 11.15 10.38
C ALA A 240 -4.99 12.01 10.25
N LYS A 241 -5.57 12.02 9.06
CA LYS A 241 -6.87 12.65 8.81
C LYS A 241 -7.92 11.56 8.75
N THR A 242 -8.93 11.65 9.61
CA THR A 242 -10.10 10.76 9.63
C THR A 242 -11.37 11.55 9.28
N GLY A 243 -12.34 10.91 8.62
CA GLY A 243 -13.60 11.54 8.22
C GLY A 243 -13.58 12.33 6.90
N GLU A 244 -14.79 12.59 6.36
CA GLU A 244 -15.03 13.41 5.16
C GLU A 244 -15.93 14.61 5.49
N GLY A 245 -15.73 15.73 4.77
CA GLY A 245 -16.50 16.96 4.98
C GLY A 245 -16.28 17.60 6.37
N ASP A 246 -17.38 17.99 7.01
CA ASP A 246 -17.43 18.65 8.32
C ASP A 246 -17.06 17.73 9.50
N SER A 247 -16.99 16.42 9.28
CA SER A 247 -16.58 15.43 10.30
C SER A 247 -15.07 15.15 10.32
N ARG A 248 -14.28 16.04 9.70
CA ARG A 248 -12.82 15.89 9.61
C ARG A 248 -12.21 15.99 11.00
N GLU A 249 -11.42 14.99 11.37
CA GLU A 249 -10.61 14.98 12.59
C GLU A 249 -9.12 14.81 12.22
N LEU A 250 -8.24 15.45 13.00
CA LEU A 250 -6.80 15.29 12.89
C LEU A 250 -6.28 14.58 14.13
N VAL A 251 -5.68 13.40 13.95
CA VAL A 251 -5.09 12.62 15.04
C VAL A 251 -3.57 12.69 14.91
N LEU A 252 -2.89 13.22 15.92
CA LEU A 252 -1.44 13.33 15.90
C LEU A 252 -0.76 11.95 15.84
N SER A 253 0.32 11.87 15.06
CA SER A 253 1.19 10.69 15.06
C SER A 253 1.88 10.52 16.42
N ALA A 254 1.98 9.29 16.90
CA ALA A 254 2.61 8.96 18.18
C ALA A 254 3.44 7.68 18.07
N VAL A 255 4.38 7.51 19.00
CA VAL A 255 5.14 6.28 19.18
C VAL A 255 4.54 5.43 20.29
N SER A 256 4.50 4.11 20.11
CA SER A 256 3.92 3.17 21.08
C SER A 256 4.68 3.08 22.39
N LYS A 257 5.93 3.52 22.42
CA LYS A 257 6.81 3.57 23.60
C LYS A 257 7.56 4.87 23.62
N LYS A 258 7.81 5.40 24.83
CA LYS A 258 8.63 6.60 24.99
C LYS A 258 10.04 6.34 24.48
N ILE A 259 10.51 7.16 23.54
CA ILE A 259 11.84 7.07 22.95
C ILE A 259 12.60 8.38 23.12
N LYS A 260 13.91 8.38 22.94
CA LYS A 260 14.73 9.59 23.03
C LYS A 260 14.29 10.62 21.96
N ALA A 261 14.06 11.87 22.37
CA ALA A 261 13.79 12.97 21.46
C ALA A 261 14.90 13.11 20.40
N GLY A 262 14.52 13.30 19.13
CA GLY A 262 15.43 13.37 17.99
C GLY A 262 15.79 12.03 17.36
N SER A 263 15.23 10.91 17.85
CA SER A 263 15.39 9.59 17.24
C SER A 263 14.84 9.59 15.81
N GLN A 264 15.60 9.03 14.88
CA GLN A 264 15.22 8.91 13.47
C GLN A 264 14.18 7.80 13.30
N VAL A 265 13.16 8.08 12.49
CA VAL A 265 12.18 7.09 12.06
C VAL A 265 12.74 6.39 10.81
N ALA A 266 12.70 5.06 10.82
CA ALA A 266 13.23 4.19 9.78
C ALA A 266 12.15 3.23 9.28
#